data_AF-A0A1C6RKV5-F1
#
_entry.id   AF-A0A1C6RKV5-F1
#
_cell.length_a   1.000
_cell.length_b   1.000
_cell.length_c   1.000
_cell.angle_alpha   90.00
_cell.angle_beta   90.00
_cell.angle_gamma   90.00
#
_symmetry.space_group_name_H-M   'P 1'
#
loop_
_entity.id
_entity.type
_entity.pdbx_description
1 polymer ?
#
loop_
_entity_poly.entity_id
_entity_poly.type
_entity_poly.pdbx_seq_one_letter_code
_entity_poly.pdbx_strand_id
1 'polypeptide(L)'
;MPSNERLMIGQFWFANNPDLVVPGRLDLTGERPRVELHGALSSSVREVPSGVPGISQFVNAPPPKPQTLYGEVLGIARRVTVIDAYQVHKTGDVLSTWSDGSSGGLQQQILEGEYAILGVHAQDADVPFSALHFRLCFQDAWAQLSGLSMAINPDPHNRTVSMNYAMPEPIVVPLPGGDGHLTLEAASAISPLRVAGAYILTRTYLKVELDEGVTVRAAWARFVLSASALLTLLHDKACKPTEFEVQDVASGKWYRVHMPGLVSDPSDVRSPKIDEPALLTRSELGLERLAAWFDLAHRLAPLPYVVADAVQATGRAVESLLLELAAAAEGIHRRLYPGSRRLTEQETSEALEALKELDLNPAAKEVLRSAMGTYLWDVSFPQRLRQLSEDVSSAMPGVTGKPGKWKSAVCDARNGFAHFLVSKESDEAKILGYAALHKSLRWLLTGRILLELGVPAELLAQRLAEFRKYNHFLMNAKESLPNIYG
;
A
#
# COMPACT_ATOMS: atom_id res chain seq x y z
N MET A 1 2.48 0.79 19.03
CA MET A 1 3.57 1.00 20.02
C MET A 1 3.05 1.73 21.26
N PRO A 2 3.53 1.41 22.48
CA PRO A 2 3.30 2.22 23.68
C PRO A 2 3.73 3.68 23.41
N SER A 3 3.02 4.66 23.96
CA SER A 3 3.32 6.10 23.76
C SER A 3 4.77 6.45 24.08
N ASN A 4 5.39 5.77 25.04
CA ASN A 4 6.73 6.03 25.53
C ASN A 4 7.85 5.49 24.61
N GLU A 5 7.52 4.68 23.60
CA GLU A 5 8.50 4.18 22.62
C GLU A 5 8.58 5.04 21.36
N ARG A 6 7.74 6.08 21.23
CA ARG A 6 7.71 6.94 20.03
C ARG A 6 8.57 8.19 20.15
N LEU A 7 8.93 8.58 21.37
CA LEU A 7 9.83 9.70 21.64
C LEU A 7 10.94 9.19 22.54
N MET A 8 12.15 9.11 21.99
CA MET A 8 13.29 8.51 22.69
C MET A 8 14.45 9.50 22.71
N ILE A 9 15.07 9.68 23.86
CA ILE A 9 16.25 10.56 24.04
C ILE A 9 17.49 9.69 24.03
N GLY A 10 18.56 10.15 23.37
CA GLY A 10 19.76 9.37 23.21
C GLY A 10 20.94 10.14 22.62
N GLN A 11 21.93 9.37 22.20
CA GLN A 11 23.11 9.83 21.48
C GLN A 11 23.10 9.25 20.07
N PHE A 12 23.54 10.03 19.08
CA PHE A 12 23.46 9.66 17.66
C PHE A 12 24.77 9.98 16.94
N TRP A 13 25.11 9.18 15.93
CA TRP A 13 26.30 9.34 15.10
C TRP A 13 26.11 8.67 13.73
N PHE A 14 26.85 9.11 12.72
CA PHE A 14 26.82 8.43 11.42
C PHE A 14 27.64 7.14 11.44
N ALA A 15 27.17 6.10 10.77
CA ALA A 15 27.84 4.80 10.73
C ALA A 15 29.28 4.87 10.19
N ASN A 16 29.56 5.80 9.28
CA ASN A 16 30.88 6.04 8.69
C ASN A 16 31.76 7.02 9.50
N ASN A 17 31.23 7.61 10.59
CA ASN A 17 31.95 8.53 11.46
C ASN A 17 31.54 8.31 12.93
N PRO A 18 31.96 7.18 13.54
CA PRO A 18 31.52 6.79 14.88
C PRO A 18 32.09 7.67 16.01
N ASP A 19 33.15 8.42 15.74
CA ASP A 19 33.82 9.24 16.76
C ASP A 19 33.04 10.54 17.06
N LEU A 20 32.19 10.99 16.13
CA LEU A 20 31.37 12.19 16.31
C LEU A 20 29.98 11.81 16.82
N VAL A 21 29.82 11.86 18.13
CA VAL A 21 28.57 11.52 18.83
C VAL A 21 27.86 12.79 19.31
N VAL A 22 26.58 12.94 18.97
CA VAL A 22 25.77 14.12 19.30
C VAL A 22 24.51 13.71 20.06
N PRO A 23 24.19 14.32 21.22
CA PRO A 23 22.95 14.05 21.92
C PRO A 23 21.73 14.56 21.14
N GLY A 24 20.60 13.88 21.27
CA GLY A 24 19.38 14.26 20.56
C GLY A 24 18.14 13.46 20.98
N ARG A 25 17.10 13.60 20.16
CA ARG A 25 15.81 12.93 20.32
C ARG A 25 15.38 12.29 19.00
N LEU A 26 14.99 11.02 19.07
CA LEU A 26 14.31 10.30 18.00
C LEU A 26 12.80 10.39 18.20
N ASP A 27 12.11 10.84 17.16
CA ASP A 27 10.66 10.98 17.06
C ASP A 27 10.11 10.05 15.96
N LEU A 28 9.28 9.10 16.37
CA LEU A 28 8.58 8.12 15.54
C LEU A 28 7.06 8.37 15.54
N THR A 29 6.61 9.55 15.94
CA THR A 29 5.19 9.93 15.95
C THR A 29 4.69 10.34 14.57
N GLY A 30 5.59 10.86 13.72
CA GLY A 30 5.33 11.23 12.34
C GLY A 30 5.32 10.05 11.37
N GLU A 31 5.21 10.37 10.08
CA GLU A 31 5.28 9.37 9.00
C GLU A 31 6.70 8.82 8.79
N ARG A 32 7.71 9.68 8.96
CA ARG A 32 9.12 9.32 8.83
C ARG A 32 9.81 9.41 10.20
N PRO A 33 10.80 8.54 10.47
CA PRO A 33 11.63 8.68 11.67
C PRO A 33 12.42 9.99 11.59
N ARG A 34 12.27 10.83 12.61
CA ARG A 34 12.91 12.13 12.70
C ARG A 34 13.87 12.18 13.87
N VAL A 35 15.10 12.63 13.64
CA VAL A 35 16.10 12.81 14.68
C VAL A 35 16.43 14.29 14.83
N GLU A 36 16.20 14.82 16.02
CA GLU A 36 16.52 16.19 16.41
C GLU A 36 17.77 16.20 17.29
N LEU A 37 18.85 16.79 16.79
CA LEU A 37 20.17 16.79 17.42
C LEU A 37 20.44 18.13 18.11
N HIS A 38 21.02 18.07 19.30
CA HIS A 38 21.54 19.23 20.04
C HIS A 38 23.02 19.45 19.69
N GLY A 39 23.28 19.64 18.40
CA GLY A 39 24.60 19.79 17.80
C GLY A 39 24.52 19.52 16.30
N ALA A 40 25.66 19.27 15.66
CA ALA A 40 25.73 18.91 14.25
C ALA A 40 26.68 17.73 14.02
N LEU A 41 26.22 16.76 13.23
CA LEU A 41 27.02 15.61 12.76
C LEU A 41 27.73 15.88 11.44
N SER A 42 27.38 16.96 10.74
CA SER A 42 28.01 17.38 9.48
C SER A 42 28.37 18.86 9.53
N SER A 43 29.49 19.24 8.90
CA SER A 43 29.82 20.65 8.67
C SER A 43 28.98 21.22 7.53
N SER A 44 28.53 22.48 7.63
CA SER A 44 27.83 23.17 6.52
C SER A 44 28.80 23.68 5.46
N VAL A 45 30.08 23.65 5.78
CA VAL A 45 31.13 24.35 5.08
C VAL A 45 32.28 23.38 4.85
N ARG A 46 32.86 23.44 3.65
CA ARG A 46 34.10 22.76 3.30
C ARG A 46 35.19 23.81 3.12
N GLU A 47 36.35 23.53 3.69
CA GLU A 47 37.57 24.27 3.44
C GLU A 47 38.12 23.91 2.05
N VAL A 48 38.30 24.92 1.20
CA VAL A 48 38.91 24.81 -0.13
C VAL A 48 40.13 25.74 -0.22
N PRO A 49 41.22 25.32 -0.88
CA PRO A 49 42.38 26.17 -1.07
C PRO A 49 41.98 27.46 -1.80
N SER A 50 42.30 28.63 -1.23
CA SER A 50 41.97 29.92 -1.84
C SER A 50 42.84 30.28 -3.05
N GLY A 51 43.88 29.49 -3.32
CA GLY A 51 44.96 29.83 -4.27
C GLY A 51 46.06 30.73 -3.69
N VAL A 52 45.89 31.24 -2.47
CA VAL A 52 46.91 32.01 -1.73
C VAL A 52 47.53 31.13 -0.63
N PRO A 53 48.87 31.04 -0.54
CA PRO A 53 49.53 30.28 0.53
C PRO A 53 49.09 30.75 1.91
N GLY A 54 48.59 29.82 2.74
CA GLY A 54 48.16 30.11 4.10
C GLY A 54 46.74 30.70 4.24
N ILE A 55 45.98 30.83 3.15
CA ILE A 55 44.58 31.27 3.20
C ILE A 55 43.68 30.16 2.65
N SER A 56 42.65 29.82 3.41
CA SER A 56 41.61 28.91 2.98
C SER A 56 40.30 29.64 2.76
N GLN A 57 39.58 29.24 1.72
CA GLN A 57 38.21 29.67 1.48
C GLN A 57 37.24 28.65 2.04
N PHE A 58 36.15 29.14 2.59
CA PHE A 58 35.07 28.34 3.15
C PHE A 58 33.89 28.42 2.19
N VAL A 59 33.57 27.29 1.55
CA VAL A 59 32.43 27.21 0.62
C VAL A 59 31.35 26.33 1.22
N ASN A 60 30.09 26.65 0.91
CA ASN A 60 28.96 25.82 1.29
C ASN A 60 29.15 24.41 0.75
N ALA A 61 29.12 23.43 1.63
CA ALA A 61 29.14 22.03 1.22
C ALA A 61 27.79 21.69 0.57
N PRO A 62 27.77 20.88 -0.51
CA PRO A 62 26.51 20.33 -0.99
C PRO A 62 25.85 19.50 0.12
N PRO A 63 24.51 19.39 0.14
CA PRO A 63 23.83 18.57 1.12
C PRO A 63 24.40 17.15 1.09
N PRO A 64 24.74 16.58 2.26
CA PRO A 64 25.30 15.23 2.31
C PRO A 64 24.32 14.24 1.70
N LYS A 65 24.86 13.22 1.02
CA LYS A 65 24.06 12.07 0.58
C LYS A 65 23.39 11.41 1.81
N PRO A 66 22.21 10.79 1.64
CA PRO A 66 21.59 9.99 2.70
C PRO A 66 22.59 8.97 3.28
N GLN A 67 22.60 8.83 4.60
CA GLN A 67 23.57 8.00 5.33
C GLN A 67 22.87 7.24 6.46
N THR A 68 23.41 6.07 6.81
CA THR A 68 22.98 5.33 8.00
C THR A 68 23.37 6.10 9.27
N LEU A 69 22.38 6.38 10.10
CA LEU A 69 22.55 7.03 11.39
C LEU A 69 22.29 6.00 12.50
N TYR A 70 23.26 5.83 13.38
CA TYR A 70 23.12 5.03 14.59
C TYR A 70 22.69 5.88 15.77
N GLY A 71 21.95 5.27 16.68
CA GLY A 71 21.56 5.85 17.94
C GLY A 71 21.66 4.87 19.10
N GLU A 72 22.03 5.39 20.27
CA GLU A 72 21.84 4.74 21.56
C GLU A 72 20.83 5.54 22.38
N VAL A 73 19.66 4.95 22.60
CA VAL A 73 18.51 5.63 23.17
C VAL A 73 18.08 5.01 24.49
N LEU A 74 17.52 5.84 25.38
CA LEU A 74 16.90 5.37 26.60
C LEU A 74 15.61 4.60 26.29
N GLY A 75 15.44 3.43 26.90
CA GLY A 75 14.25 2.59 26.75
C GLY A 75 14.56 1.14 26.39
N ILE A 76 13.58 0.45 25.80
CA ILE A 76 13.64 -0.99 25.51
C ILE A 76 14.51 -1.29 24.28
N ALA A 77 14.45 -0.45 23.24
CA ALA A 77 15.22 -0.66 22.03
C ALA A 77 16.74 -0.57 22.29
N ARG A 78 17.20 0.32 23.18
CA ARG A 78 18.60 0.66 23.50
C ARG A 78 19.48 1.09 22.32
N ARG A 79 19.47 0.35 21.20
CA ARG A 79 20.12 0.65 19.93
C ARG A 79 19.06 0.93 18.87
N VAL A 80 19.33 1.89 17.99
CA VAL A 80 18.47 2.21 16.85
C VAL A 80 19.34 2.48 15.62
N THR A 81 18.85 2.05 14.47
CA THR A 81 19.39 2.42 13.16
C THR A 81 18.34 3.22 12.41
N VAL A 82 18.67 4.41 11.94
CA VAL A 82 17.87 5.19 11.00
C VAL A 82 18.53 5.09 9.64
N ILE A 83 17.82 4.51 8.68
CA ILE A 83 18.33 4.21 7.34
C ILE A 83 18.05 5.39 6.40
N ASP A 84 19.01 5.67 5.52
CA ASP A 84 18.96 6.75 4.54
C ASP A 84 18.60 8.11 5.16
N ALA A 85 19.24 8.44 6.29
CA ALA A 85 19.03 9.70 6.99
C ALA A 85 19.57 10.88 6.17
N TYR A 86 18.71 11.85 5.88
CA TYR A 86 19.04 13.08 5.16
C TYR A 86 18.69 14.33 6.00
N GLN A 87 19.42 15.42 5.76
CA GLN A 87 19.23 16.66 6.50
C GLN A 87 18.00 17.42 5.98
N VAL A 88 17.08 17.73 6.90
CA VAL A 88 15.89 18.55 6.63
C VAL A 88 16.09 19.98 7.09
N HIS A 89 16.74 20.17 8.23
CA HIS A 89 16.96 21.49 8.82
C HIS A 89 18.27 21.54 9.60
N LYS A 90 18.90 22.72 9.63
CA LYS A 90 20.09 23.00 10.44
C LYS A 90 20.13 24.48 10.83
N THR A 91 20.40 24.75 12.10
CA THR A 91 20.51 26.10 12.66
C THR A 91 21.90 26.31 13.26
N GLY A 92 22.48 27.50 13.04
CA GLY A 92 23.77 27.92 13.62
C GLY A 92 24.95 27.89 12.64
N ASP A 93 24.77 28.51 11.47
CA ASP A 93 25.81 28.60 10.44
C ASP A 93 26.81 29.76 10.69
N VAL A 94 28.08 29.54 10.34
CA VAL A 94 29.28 30.31 10.74
C VAL A 94 29.22 31.82 10.44
N LEU A 95 28.36 32.26 9.52
CA LEU A 95 28.20 33.67 9.17
C LEU A 95 27.49 34.51 10.26
N SER A 96 26.67 33.91 11.12
CA SER A 96 26.05 34.65 12.23
C SER A 96 27.02 34.90 13.40
N THR A 97 28.14 34.17 13.46
CA THR A 97 29.16 34.33 14.52
C THR A 97 30.07 35.55 14.28
N TRP A 98 30.03 36.13 13.08
CA TRP A 98 30.88 37.28 12.70
C TRP A 98 30.12 38.61 12.71
N SER A 99 28.78 38.60 12.63
CA SER A 99 27.97 39.83 12.49
C SER A 99 27.39 40.38 13.79
N ASP A 100 27.25 39.57 14.85
CA ASP A 100 26.78 40.06 16.14
C ASP A 100 27.63 39.46 17.27
N GLY A 101 28.31 40.33 18.02
CA GLY A 101 29.15 39.99 19.17
C GLY A 101 28.38 39.45 20.39
N SER A 102 27.24 38.78 20.18
CA SER A 102 26.49 38.11 21.24
C SER A 102 25.88 36.79 20.75
N SER A 103 26.03 35.77 21.59
CA SER A 103 25.45 34.42 21.55
C SER A 103 26.01 33.40 20.53
N GLY A 104 26.82 32.47 21.05
CA GLY A 104 26.99 31.14 20.45
C GLY A 104 25.64 30.40 20.49
N GLY A 105 24.86 30.56 19.42
CA GLY A 105 23.58 29.88 19.28
C GLY A 105 23.78 28.37 19.38
N LEU A 106 22.89 27.70 20.14
CA LEU A 106 22.84 26.25 20.19
C LEU A 106 22.67 25.73 18.76
N GLN A 107 23.68 25.03 18.24
CA GLN A 107 23.55 24.36 16.95
C GLN A 107 22.50 23.27 17.08
N GLN A 108 21.57 23.26 16.12
CA GLN A 108 20.54 22.24 16.02
C GLN A 108 20.56 21.66 14.62
N GLN A 109 20.46 20.34 14.51
CA GLN A 109 20.34 19.64 13.24
C GLN A 109 19.13 18.71 13.30
N ILE A 110 18.35 18.66 12.22
CA ILE A 110 17.20 17.78 12.08
C ILE A 110 17.43 16.88 10.88
N LEU A 111 17.40 15.59 11.13
CA LEU A 111 17.53 14.53 10.14
C LEU A 111 16.20 13.77 10.03
N GLU A 112 15.86 13.33 8.83
CA GLU A 112 14.78 12.37 8.58
C GLU A 112 15.34 11.16 7.87
N GLY A 113 14.93 9.96 8.29
CA GLY A 113 15.24 8.72 7.60
C GLY A 113 14.10 8.23 6.72
N GLU A 114 14.40 7.27 5.87
CA GLU A 114 13.36 6.51 5.17
C GLU A 114 12.62 5.60 6.15
N TYR A 115 13.34 4.91 7.03
CA TYR A 115 12.80 4.05 8.08
C TYR A 115 13.79 3.87 9.22
N ALA A 116 13.32 3.30 10.33
CA ALA A 116 14.16 3.00 11.49
C ALA A 116 14.00 1.55 11.94
N ILE A 117 15.11 0.90 12.29
CA ILE A 117 15.15 -0.43 12.90
C ILE A 117 15.51 -0.27 14.38
N LEU A 118 14.65 -0.79 15.26
CA LEU A 118 14.78 -0.68 16.71
C LEU A 118 15.35 -1.97 17.30
N GLY A 119 16.38 -1.85 18.14
CA GLY A 119 17.05 -2.98 18.80
C GLY A 119 18.43 -3.33 18.24
N VAL A 120 18.88 -2.69 17.16
CA VAL A 120 20.11 -3.05 16.44
C VAL A 120 20.79 -1.84 15.79
N HIS A 121 22.10 -1.95 15.59
CA HIS A 121 22.90 -1.16 14.65
C HIS A 121 23.12 -2.00 13.38
N ALA A 122 22.21 -1.88 12.42
CA ALA A 122 22.29 -2.61 11.15
C ALA A 122 23.29 -1.92 10.22
N GLN A 123 24.15 -2.70 9.55
CA GLN A 123 25.29 -2.17 8.80
C GLN A 123 24.89 -1.15 7.73
N ASP A 124 23.83 -1.44 6.96
CA ASP A 124 23.28 -0.56 5.92
C ASP A 124 21.83 -0.92 5.56
N ALA A 125 21.30 -0.31 4.50
CA ALA A 125 19.94 -0.52 3.99
C ALA A 125 19.74 -1.90 3.33
N ASP A 126 20.82 -2.55 2.92
CA ASP A 126 20.82 -3.77 2.11
C ASP A 126 21.03 -5.04 2.95
N VAL A 127 21.09 -4.91 4.28
CA VAL A 127 21.14 -6.03 5.21
C VAL A 127 19.95 -6.98 4.98
N PRO A 128 20.19 -8.27 4.69
CA PRO A 128 19.13 -9.26 4.51
C PRO A 128 18.59 -9.76 5.84
N PHE A 129 17.28 -10.02 5.89
CA PHE A 129 16.55 -10.60 7.02
C PHE A 129 15.90 -11.92 6.61
N SER A 130 15.96 -12.95 7.45
CA SER A 130 15.46 -14.30 7.14
C SER A 130 13.95 -14.43 7.26
N ALA A 131 13.33 -13.56 8.04
CA ALA A 131 11.89 -13.56 8.23
C ALA A 131 11.36 -12.15 8.49
N LEU A 132 10.07 -12.00 8.27
CA LEU A 132 9.31 -10.80 8.59
C LEU A 132 7.99 -11.16 9.23
N HIS A 133 7.52 -10.29 10.10
CA HIS A 133 6.31 -10.46 10.90
C HIS A 133 5.55 -9.15 10.87
N PHE A 134 4.29 -9.17 10.44
CA PHE A 134 3.51 -7.94 10.31
C PHE A 134 2.03 -8.14 10.60
N ARG A 135 1.38 -7.01 10.84
CA ARG A 135 -0.03 -6.93 11.16
C ARG A 135 -0.69 -5.78 10.44
N LEU A 136 -1.93 -6.00 10.01
CA LEU A 136 -2.74 -5.03 9.29
C LEU A 136 -4.01 -4.69 10.07
N CYS A 137 -4.59 -3.52 9.82
CA CYS A 137 -5.96 -3.21 10.24
C CYS A 137 -6.92 -4.27 9.68
N PHE A 138 -7.94 -4.63 10.46
CA PHE A 138 -8.99 -5.60 10.09
C PHE A 138 -8.52 -7.05 9.86
N GLN A 139 -7.22 -7.35 10.03
CA GLN A 139 -6.68 -8.70 9.83
C GLN A 139 -7.35 -9.76 10.70
N ASP A 140 -7.66 -9.46 11.97
CA ASP A 140 -8.34 -10.43 12.85
C ASP A 140 -9.75 -10.76 12.37
N ALA A 141 -10.47 -9.76 11.86
CA ALA A 141 -11.82 -9.92 11.33
C ALA A 141 -11.82 -10.76 10.05
N TRP A 142 -10.78 -10.64 9.23
CA TRP A 142 -10.54 -11.50 8.07
C TRP A 142 -10.11 -12.93 8.49
N ALA A 143 -9.17 -13.05 9.42
CA ALA A 143 -8.54 -14.31 9.82
C ALA A 143 -9.51 -15.26 10.56
N GLN A 144 -10.36 -14.69 11.43
CA GLN A 144 -11.36 -15.41 12.24
C GLN A 144 -10.76 -16.53 13.11
N LEU A 145 -9.53 -16.35 13.61
CA LEU A 145 -8.84 -17.28 14.50
C LEU A 145 -9.15 -16.99 15.98
N SER A 146 -10.42 -17.19 16.37
CA SER A 146 -10.87 -16.87 17.73
C SER A 146 -10.31 -17.85 18.78
N GLY A 147 -10.24 -19.15 18.47
CA GLY A 147 -9.89 -20.19 19.44
C GLY A 147 -10.92 -20.39 20.57
N LEU A 148 -11.97 -19.56 20.63
CA LEU A 148 -13.02 -19.62 21.63
C LEU A 148 -14.19 -20.50 21.16
N SER A 149 -14.61 -21.43 22.00
CA SER A 149 -15.88 -22.14 21.87
C SER A 149 -16.73 -21.94 23.11
N MET A 150 -18.05 -21.80 22.91
CA MET A 150 -19.01 -21.60 23.98
C MET A 150 -20.07 -22.69 23.90
N ALA A 151 -20.31 -23.39 25.01
CA ALA A 151 -21.39 -24.35 25.14
C ALA A 151 -22.33 -23.91 26.27
N ILE A 152 -23.62 -23.83 25.92
CA ILE A 152 -24.70 -23.48 26.85
C ILE A 152 -25.49 -24.76 27.12
N ASN A 153 -25.57 -25.18 28.38
CA ASN A 153 -26.52 -26.22 28.78
C ASN A 153 -27.93 -25.61 28.75
N PRO A 154 -28.84 -26.13 27.90
CA PRO A 154 -30.17 -25.55 27.73
C PRO A 154 -31.12 -25.87 28.90
N ASP A 155 -30.75 -26.73 29.85
CA ASP A 155 -31.58 -27.07 31.00
C ASP A 155 -31.91 -25.80 31.83
N PRO A 156 -33.18 -25.38 31.90
CA PRO A 156 -33.57 -24.18 32.65
C PRO A 156 -33.37 -24.31 34.17
N HIS A 157 -33.24 -25.53 34.70
CA HIS A 157 -32.97 -25.78 36.11
C HIS A 157 -31.47 -25.92 36.42
N ASN A 158 -30.61 -26.06 35.41
CA ASN A 158 -29.16 -26.19 35.55
C ASN A 158 -28.41 -25.52 34.39
N ARG A 159 -28.72 -24.26 34.12
CA ARG A 159 -28.18 -23.50 32.99
C ARG A 159 -26.71 -23.15 33.25
N THR A 160 -25.81 -24.02 32.78
CA THR A 160 -24.36 -23.77 32.80
C THR A 160 -23.89 -23.21 31.46
N VAL A 161 -23.11 -22.14 31.48
CA VAL A 161 -22.36 -21.67 30.31
C VAL A 161 -20.89 -22.03 30.52
N SER A 162 -20.32 -22.77 29.58
CA SER A 162 -18.90 -23.11 29.56
C SER A 162 -18.24 -22.43 28.36
N MET A 163 -17.09 -21.78 28.61
CA MET A 163 -16.27 -21.16 27.59
C MET A 163 -14.91 -21.83 27.60
N ASN A 164 -14.53 -22.42 26.47
CA ASN A 164 -13.23 -23.06 26.30
C ASN A 164 -12.42 -22.24 25.31
N TYR A 165 -11.17 -21.96 25.66
CA TYR A 165 -10.22 -21.31 24.78
C TYR A 165 -9.08 -22.27 24.48
N ALA A 166 -8.87 -22.54 23.20
CA ALA A 166 -7.70 -23.24 22.69
C ALA A 166 -6.98 -22.30 21.72
N MET A 167 -5.68 -22.11 21.91
CA MET A 167 -4.88 -21.29 20.99
C MET A 167 -4.94 -21.93 19.59
N PRO A 168 -5.36 -21.18 18.55
CA PRO A 168 -5.39 -21.71 17.20
C PRO A 168 -4.00 -22.17 16.74
N GLU A 169 -3.93 -23.33 16.09
CA GLU A 169 -2.67 -23.79 15.48
C GLU A 169 -2.28 -22.86 14.32
N PRO A 170 -0.97 -22.57 14.15
CA PRO A 170 -0.49 -21.82 12.99
C PRO A 170 -0.85 -22.52 11.68
N ILE A 171 -1.32 -21.75 10.70
CA ILE A 171 -1.57 -22.24 9.35
C ILE A 171 -0.37 -21.85 8.50
N VAL A 172 0.30 -22.85 7.89
CA VAL A 172 1.52 -22.65 7.11
C VAL A 172 1.27 -23.10 5.67
N VAL A 173 1.66 -22.26 4.70
CA VAL A 173 1.63 -22.59 3.27
C VAL A 173 2.95 -22.19 2.61
N PRO A 174 3.42 -22.91 1.58
CA PRO A 174 4.58 -22.48 0.82
C PRO A 174 4.28 -21.21 0.01
N LEU A 175 5.29 -20.36 -0.16
CA LEU A 175 5.23 -19.29 -1.16
C LEU A 175 5.33 -19.89 -2.57
N PRO A 176 4.62 -19.33 -3.58
CA PRO A 176 4.88 -19.73 -4.95
C PRO A 176 6.32 -19.36 -5.33
N GLY A 177 6.95 -20.22 -6.13
CA GLY A 177 8.39 -20.15 -6.42
C GLY A 177 9.26 -21.02 -5.51
N GLY A 178 8.78 -21.36 -4.30
CA GLY A 178 9.49 -22.22 -3.35
C GLY A 178 10.47 -21.50 -2.43
N ASP A 179 10.52 -20.16 -2.47
CA ASP A 179 11.50 -19.33 -1.73
C ASP A 179 11.16 -19.14 -0.24
N GLY A 180 10.38 -20.05 0.35
CA GLY A 180 9.99 -20.01 1.76
C GLY A 180 8.50 -20.21 2.02
N HIS A 181 8.01 -19.71 3.16
CA HIS A 181 6.68 -20.02 3.69
C HIS A 181 5.95 -18.79 4.22
N LEU A 182 4.62 -18.79 4.06
CA LEU A 182 3.71 -17.86 4.70
C LEU A 182 2.99 -18.58 5.85
N THR A 183 3.05 -17.99 7.03
CA THR A 183 2.38 -18.47 8.24
C THR A 183 1.36 -17.44 8.71
N LEU A 184 0.14 -17.90 9.02
CA LEU A 184 -0.85 -17.14 9.77
C LEU A 184 -0.93 -17.72 11.19
N GLU A 185 -0.51 -16.94 12.17
CA GLU A 185 -0.46 -17.36 13.57
C GLU A 185 -1.27 -16.43 14.49
N ALA A 186 -1.65 -16.96 15.65
CA ALA A 186 -2.41 -16.24 16.66
C ALA A 186 -1.58 -16.13 17.95
N ALA A 187 -1.49 -14.92 18.50
CA ALA A 187 -1.00 -14.66 19.84
C ALA A 187 -2.17 -14.32 20.76
N SER A 188 -2.09 -14.70 22.03
CA SER A 188 -3.12 -14.34 23.01
C SER A 188 -2.56 -13.81 24.33
N ALA A 189 -3.30 -12.88 24.92
CA ALA A 189 -3.10 -12.41 26.27
C ALA A 189 -4.38 -12.67 27.07
N ILE A 190 -4.25 -13.42 28.16
CA ILE A 190 -5.35 -13.76 29.06
C ILE A 190 -5.23 -12.89 30.31
N SER A 191 -6.26 -12.11 30.60
CA SER A 191 -6.32 -11.38 31.86
C SER A 191 -6.59 -12.35 33.01
N PRO A 192 -5.96 -12.16 34.19
CA PRO A 192 -6.38 -12.86 35.39
C PRO A 192 -7.87 -12.59 35.66
N LEU A 193 -8.55 -13.58 36.23
CA LEU A 193 -9.96 -13.50 36.59
C LEU A 193 -10.17 -12.38 37.63
N ARG A 194 -11.05 -11.42 37.33
CA ARG A 194 -11.44 -10.36 38.26
C ARG A 194 -12.95 -10.43 38.51
N VAL A 195 -13.42 -9.69 39.52
CA VAL A 195 -14.88 -9.54 39.79
C VAL A 195 -15.62 -9.01 38.55
N ALA A 196 -14.97 -8.18 37.73
CA ALA A 196 -15.49 -7.68 36.46
C ALA A 196 -15.43 -8.68 35.28
N GLY A 197 -14.95 -9.91 35.53
CA GLY A 197 -14.76 -10.95 34.53
C GLY A 197 -13.29 -11.16 34.13
N ALA A 198 -13.12 -11.96 33.08
CA ALA A 198 -11.85 -12.16 32.38
C ALA A 198 -12.04 -11.79 30.92
N TYR A 199 -10.96 -11.41 30.25
CA TYR A 199 -10.95 -11.24 28.80
C TYR A 199 -9.76 -11.98 28.21
N ILE A 200 -9.95 -12.42 26.96
CA ILE A 200 -8.92 -12.99 26.12
C ILE A 200 -8.75 -12.04 24.95
N LEU A 201 -7.56 -11.47 24.83
CA LEU A 201 -7.20 -10.67 23.66
C LEU A 201 -6.45 -11.58 22.70
N THR A 202 -7.01 -11.84 21.52
CA THR A 202 -6.32 -12.53 20.44
C THR A 202 -5.84 -11.54 19.39
N ARG A 203 -4.65 -11.79 18.85
CA ARG A 203 -4.07 -11.04 17.74
C ARG A 203 -3.56 -12.03 16.71
N THR A 204 -3.92 -11.82 15.46
CA THR A 204 -3.37 -12.56 14.34
C THR A 204 -2.21 -11.81 13.69
N TYR A 205 -1.27 -12.59 13.18
CA TYR A 205 -0.05 -12.12 12.54
C TYR A 205 0.24 -12.88 11.27
N LEU A 206 0.77 -12.18 10.27
CA LEU A 206 1.33 -12.80 9.08
C LEU A 206 2.85 -12.82 9.25
N LYS A 207 3.41 -14.03 9.16
CA LYS A 207 4.85 -14.26 9.20
C LYS A 207 5.29 -14.82 7.86
N VAL A 208 6.32 -14.23 7.26
CA VAL A 208 6.95 -14.76 6.04
C VAL A 208 8.37 -15.15 6.36
N GLU A 209 8.73 -16.38 6.07
CA GLU A 209 10.09 -16.92 6.19
C GLU A 209 10.65 -17.13 4.79
N LEU A 210 11.90 -16.72 4.57
CA LEU A 210 12.53 -16.70 3.25
C LEU A 210 13.92 -17.34 3.32
N ASP A 211 14.23 -18.15 2.32
CA ASP A 211 15.47 -18.93 2.29
C ASP A 211 16.70 -18.05 1.98
N GLU A 212 16.58 -17.10 1.06
CA GLU A 212 17.69 -16.21 0.63
C GLU A 212 17.75 -14.87 1.40
N GLY A 213 16.86 -14.69 2.37
CA GLY A 213 16.68 -13.42 3.08
C GLY A 213 16.16 -12.28 2.20
N VAL A 214 15.81 -11.15 2.83
CA VAL A 214 15.23 -9.99 2.14
C VAL A 214 15.57 -8.68 2.85
N THR A 215 15.74 -7.60 2.10
CA THR A 215 15.90 -6.27 2.70
C THR A 215 14.57 -5.75 3.22
N VAL A 216 14.60 -4.84 4.20
CA VAL A 216 13.38 -4.22 4.77
C VAL A 216 12.50 -3.59 3.68
N ARG A 217 13.11 -2.87 2.73
CA ARG A 217 12.40 -2.19 1.63
C ARG A 217 11.70 -3.20 0.72
N ALA A 218 12.41 -4.27 0.33
CA ALA A 218 11.85 -5.32 -0.53
C ALA A 218 10.73 -6.10 0.19
N ALA A 219 10.93 -6.43 1.47
CA ALA A 219 9.93 -7.07 2.32
C ALA A 219 8.62 -6.27 2.41
N TRP A 220 8.76 -4.97 2.68
CA TRP A 220 7.62 -4.07 2.80
C TRP A 220 6.83 -3.95 1.51
N ALA A 221 7.52 -3.73 0.39
CA ALA A 221 6.88 -3.60 -0.91
C ALA A 221 6.23 -4.91 -1.36
N ARG A 222 6.94 -6.05 -1.24
CA ARG A 222 6.47 -7.35 -1.72
C ARG A 222 5.34 -7.93 -0.88
N PHE A 223 5.42 -7.85 0.45
CA PHE A 223 4.50 -8.55 1.34
C PHE A 223 3.55 -7.62 2.05
N VAL A 224 4.06 -6.59 2.73
CA VAL A 224 3.23 -5.75 3.61
C VAL A 224 2.25 -4.89 2.82
N LEU A 225 2.74 -4.15 1.81
CA LEU A 225 1.88 -3.32 0.95
C LEU A 225 0.93 -4.17 0.11
N SER A 226 1.39 -5.31 -0.41
CA SER A 226 0.55 -6.27 -1.14
C SER A 226 -0.59 -6.79 -0.28
N ALA A 227 -0.31 -7.29 0.93
CA ALA A 227 -1.35 -7.80 1.83
C ALA A 227 -2.33 -6.68 2.25
N SER A 228 -1.82 -5.48 2.52
CA SER A 228 -2.62 -4.28 2.78
C SER A 228 -3.57 -3.97 1.62
N ALA A 229 -3.08 -4.03 0.37
CA ALA A 229 -3.90 -3.82 -0.82
C ALA A 229 -5.02 -4.86 -0.93
N LEU A 230 -4.71 -6.16 -0.79
CA LEU A 230 -5.73 -7.21 -0.87
C LEU A 230 -6.79 -7.06 0.22
N LEU A 231 -6.38 -6.92 1.49
CA LEU A 231 -7.34 -6.73 2.58
C LEU A 231 -8.17 -5.47 2.37
N THR A 232 -7.60 -4.41 1.80
CA THR A 232 -8.33 -3.18 1.44
C THR A 232 -9.43 -3.46 0.41
N LEU A 233 -9.14 -4.28 -0.60
CA LEU A 233 -10.13 -4.71 -1.59
C LEU A 233 -11.22 -5.60 -0.96
N LEU A 234 -10.85 -6.52 -0.07
CA LEU A 234 -11.79 -7.44 0.59
C LEU A 234 -12.70 -6.74 1.60
N HIS A 235 -12.17 -5.79 2.37
CA HIS A 235 -12.97 -5.04 3.35
C HIS A 235 -13.67 -3.84 2.73
N ASP A 236 -13.28 -3.41 1.53
CA ASP A 236 -13.68 -2.13 0.96
C ASP A 236 -13.45 -0.99 1.98
N LYS A 237 -12.27 -1.01 2.61
CA LYS A 237 -11.81 -0.06 3.63
C LYS A 237 -10.29 -0.14 3.76
N ALA A 238 -9.67 0.99 4.09
CA ALA A 238 -8.24 1.09 4.36
C ALA A 238 -7.71 0.03 5.34
N CYS A 239 -6.91 -0.92 4.87
CA CYS A 239 -6.29 -1.95 5.70
C CYS A 239 -4.80 -1.63 5.93
N LYS A 240 -4.51 -0.53 6.62
CA LYS A 240 -3.14 -0.05 6.81
C LYS A 240 -2.31 -0.97 7.72
N PRO A 241 -0.99 -1.09 7.50
CA PRO A 241 -0.08 -1.78 8.41
C PRO A 241 -0.06 -1.12 9.80
N THR A 242 0.02 -1.94 10.85
CA THR A 242 0.06 -1.47 12.26
C THR A 242 1.30 -1.95 13.01
N GLU A 243 1.84 -3.10 12.64
CA GLU A 243 3.08 -3.66 13.21
C GLU A 243 3.93 -4.26 12.08
N PHE A 244 5.25 -4.10 12.17
CA PHE A 244 6.21 -4.69 11.25
C PHE A 244 7.54 -4.95 11.97
N GLU A 245 8.00 -6.19 11.90
CA GLU A 245 9.20 -6.69 12.52
C GLU A 245 9.97 -7.56 11.51
N VAL A 246 11.29 -7.60 11.64
CA VAL A 246 12.19 -8.41 10.80
C VAL A 246 13.10 -9.23 11.68
N GLN A 247 13.47 -10.42 11.22
CA GLN A 247 14.35 -11.34 11.92
C GLN A 247 15.72 -11.38 11.24
N ASP A 248 16.76 -11.10 12.01
CA ASP A 248 18.13 -11.13 11.50
C ASP A 248 18.61 -12.56 11.22
N VAL A 249 19.23 -12.76 10.05
CA VAL A 249 19.72 -14.07 9.58
C VAL A 249 20.76 -14.65 10.53
N ALA A 250 21.65 -13.80 11.06
CA ALA A 250 22.80 -14.25 11.84
C ALA A 250 22.43 -14.61 13.28
N SER A 251 21.58 -13.81 13.93
CA SER A 251 21.26 -13.93 15.35
C SER A 251 19.90 -14.57 15.64
N GLY A 252 19.01 -14.66 14.64
CA GLY A 252 17.62 -15.09 14.83
C GLY A 252 16.78 -14.13 15.68
N LYS A 253 17.30 -12.93 15.99
CA LYS A 253 16.59 -11.94 16.81
C LYS A 253 15.62 -11.13 15.97
N TRP A 254 14.47 -10.84 16.58
CA TRP A 254 13.44 -9.97 16.02
C TRP A 254 13.71 -8.50 16.34
N TYR A 255 13.58 -7.66 15.34
CA TYR A 255 13.74 -6.22 15.42
C TYR A 255 12.49 -5.53 14.89
N ARG A 256 12.01 -4.53 15.63
CA ARG A 256 10.88 -3.71 15.18
C ARG A 256 11.33 -2.72 14.13
N VAL A 257 10.48 -2.50 13.13
CA VAL A 257 10.73 -1.53 12.07
C VAL A 257 9.64 -0.46 12.11
N HIS A 258 10.07 0.80 12.13
CA HIS A 258 9.19 1.95 11.93
C HIS A 258 9.36 2.48 10.51
N MET A 259 8.26 2.52 9.75
CA MET A 259 8.23 2.87 8.33
C MET A 259 7.07 3.80 7.99
N PRO A 260 7.20 4.65 6.95
CA PRO A 260 6.10 5.39 6.35
C PRO A 260 4.91 4.49 6.03
N GLY A 261 3.72 4.95 6.42
CA GLY A 261 2.46 4.21 6.23
C GLY A 261 2.08 3.26 7.36
N LEU A 262 2.96 3.03 8.35
CA LEU A 262 2.61 2.31 9.57
C LEU A 262 1.71 3.19 10.46
N VAL A 263 0.52 2.70 10.82
CA VAL A 263 -0.38 3.42 11.73
C VAL A 263 0.11 3.22 13.16
N SER A 264 0.59 4.31 13.75
CA SER A 264 1.26 4.29 15.05
C SER A 264 0.31 3.96 16.20
N ASP A 265 -0.98 4.34 16.12
CA ASP A 265 -1.97 4.19 17.20
C ASP A 265 -3.08 3.15 16.92
N PRO A 266 -3.16 2.05 17.69
CA PRO A 266 -4.26 1.10 17.61
C PRO A 266 -5.63 1.70 17.98
N SER A 267 -5.69 2.79 18.75
CA SER A 267 -6.95 3.45 19.12
C SER A 267 -7.57 4.25 17.98
N ASP A 268 -6.77 4.70 17.01
CA ASP A 268 -7.26 5.25 15.72
C ASP A 268 -7.88 4.16 14.85
N VAL A 269 -7.43 2.92 15.03
CA VAL A 269 -8.06 1.73 14.44
C VAL A 269 -9.15 1.28 15.38
N ARG A 270 -10.29 1.98 15.40
CA ARG A 270 -11.52 1.45 16.02
C ARG A 270 -11.67 0.02 15.49
N SER A 271 -11.52 -0.98 16.37
CA SER A 271 -11.84 -2.36 16.04
C SER A 271 -13.16 -2.31 15.30
N PRO A 272 -13.26 -2.89 14.08
CA PRO A 272 -14.52 -2.89 13.38
C PRO A 272 -15.58 -3.34 14.38
N LYS A 273 -16.73 -2.64 14.41
CA LYS A 273 -17.90 -3.28 15.01
C LYS A 273 -17.97 -4.65 14.35
N ILE A 274 -18.12 -5.69 15.17
CA ILE A 274 -18.07 -7.11 14.79
C ILE A 274 -18.93 -7.42 13.54
N ASP A 275 -19.86 -6.52 13.20
CA ASP A 275 -20.88 -6.64 12.17
C ASP A 275 -20.43 -6.33 10.72
N GLU A 276 -19.22 -5.87 10.44
CA GLU A 276 -18.76 -5.63 9.05
C GLU A 276 -17.73 -6.68 8.59
N PRO A 277 -18.17 -7.88 8.15
CA PRO A 277 -17.27 -8.91 7.66
C PRO A 277 -16.58 -8.48 6.36
N ALA A 278 -15.41 -9.05 6.08
CA ALA A 278 -14.77 -8.96 4.77
C ALA A 278 -15.67 -9.62 3.69
N LEU A 279 -15.51 -9.20 2.43
CA LEU A 279 -16.12 -9.85 1.28
C LEU A 279 -15.76 -11.34 1.22
N LEU A 280 -14.48 -11.66 1.44
CA LEU A 280 -13.99 -13.01 1.61
C LEU A 280 -13.18 -13.09 2.90
N THR A 281 -13.52 -14.02 3.79
CA THR A 281 -12.73 -14.30 4.99
C THR A 281 -11.60 -15.29 4.67
N ARG A 282 -10.71 -15.56 5.63
CA ARG A 282 -9.65 -16.57 5.49
C ARG A 282 -10.20 -17.94 5.13
N SER A 283 -11.34 -18.37 5.68
CA SER A 283 -11.92 -19.68 5.34
C SER A 283 -12.38 -19.79 3.89
N GLU A 284 -12.69 -18.66 3.25
CA GLU A 284 -13.19 -18.60 1.87
C GLU A 284 -12.05 -18.36 0.88
N LEU A 285 -11.12 -17.45 1.21
CA LEU A 285 -9.97 -17.14 0.38
C LEU A 285 -8.87 -18.22 0.46
N GLY A 286 -8.61 -18.75 1.66
CA GLY A 286 -7.46 -19.62 1.93
C GLY A 286 -6.16 -18.83 2.08
N LEU A 287 -5.18 -19.42 2.79
CA LEU A 287 -3.86 -18.81 2.95
C LEU A 287 -3.01 -18.98 1.68
N GLU A 288 -3.27 -20.03 0.91
CA GLU A 288 -2.64 -20.36 -0.36
C GLU A 288 -2.89 -19.26 -1.41
N ARG A 289 -4.12 -18.73 -1.49
CA ARG A 289 -4.42 -17.59 -2.37
C ARG A 289 -3.78 -16.30 -1.87
N LEU A 290 -3.64 -16.10 -0.55
CA LEU A 290 -2.87 -14.96 -0.04
C LEU A 290 -1.37 -15.09 -0.39
N ALA A 291 -0.81 -16.30 -0.39
CA ALA A 291 0.56 -16.52 -0.84
C ALA A 291 0.70 -16.26 -2.35
N ALA A 292 -0.21 -16.80 -3.17
CA ALA A 292 -0.26 -16.55 -4.63
C ALA A 292 -0.50 -15.06 -4.97
N TRP A 293 -1.16 -14.33 -4.08
CA TRP A 293 -1.40 -12.90 -4.25
C TRP A 293 -0.11 -12.09 -4.32
N PHE A 294 0.94 -12.43 -3.58
CA PHE A 294 2.18 -11.66 -3.60
C PHE A 294 2.82 -11.61 -4.99
N ASP A 295 2.83 -12.73 -5.70
CA ASP A 295 3.35 -12.80 -7.06
C ASP A 295 2.39 -12.15 -8.08
N LEU A 296 1.08 -12.34 -7.90
CA LEU A 296 0.09 -11.67 -8.74
C LEU A 296 0.18 -10.14 -8.61
N ALA A 297 0.30 -9.64 -7.38
CA ALA A 297 0.43 -8.21 -7.09
C ALA A 297 1.70 -7.64 -7.72
N HIS A 298 2.81 -8.38 -7.68
CA HIS A 298 4.05 -8.01 -8.34
C HIS A 298 3.89 -7.97 -9.86
N ARG A 299 3.32 -9.02 -10.47
CA ARG A 299 3.07 -9.09 -11.93
C ARG A 299 2.16 -7.98 -12.42
N LEU A 300 1.15 -7.61 -11.64
CA LEU A 300 0.21 -6.55 -11.96
C LEU A 300 0.65 -5.16 -11.50
N ALA A 301 1.78 -5.03 -10.79
CA ALA A 301 2.20 -3.76 -10.21
C ALA A 301 2.36 -2.64 -11.27
N PRO A 302 1.94 -1.40 -10.97
CA PRO A 302 1.40 -0.92 -9.69
C PRO A 302 -0.14 -1.00 -9.57
N LEU A 303 -0.82 -1.70 -10.48
CA LEU A 303 -2.27 -1.56 -10.69
C LEU A 303 -3.13 -1.96 -9.49
N PRO A 304 -2.86 -3.07 -8.77
CA PRO A 304 -3.64 -3.42 -7.58
C PRO A 304 -3.62 -2.34 -6.51
N TYR A 305 -2.49 -1.64 -6.36
CA TYR A 305 -2.35 -0.55 -5.39
C TYR A 305 -3.19 0.66 -5.79
N VAL A 306 -3.29 0.97 -7.10
CA VAL A 306 -4.18 2.03 -7.60
C VAL A 306 -5.65 1.69 -7.31
N VAL A 307 -6.07 0.44 -7.54
CA VAL A 307 -7.45 0.00 -7.27
C VAL A 307 -7.75 0.02 -5.76
N ALA A 308 -6.79 -0.37 -4.93
CA ALA A 308 -6.92 -0.32 -3.48
C ALA A 308 -6.92 1.12 -2.93
N ASP A 309 -6.11 2.02 -3.48
CA ASP A 309 -6.08 3.45 -3.10
C ASP A 309 -7.41 4.14 -3.41
N ALA A 310 -8.05 3.78 -4.53
CA ALA A 310 -9.37 4.30 -4.90
C ALA A 310 -10.48 3.97 -3.88
N VAL A 311 -10.27 3.02 -2.96
CA VAL A 311 -11.16 2.76 -1.81
C VAL A 311 -11.11 3.90 -0.79
N GLN A 312 -9.96 4.56 -0.65
CA GLN A 312 -9.66 5.53 0.40
C GLN A 312 -9.67 6.98 -0.09
N ALA A 313 -10.32 7.25 -1.23
CA ALA A 313 -10.17 8.50 -1.98
C ALA A 313 -10.79 9.77 -1.35
N THR A 314 -10.81 9.87 -0.03
CA THR A 314 -11.27 11.06 0.70
C THR A 314 -10.43 12.28 0.33
N GLY A 315 -11.08 13.39 -0.02
CA GLY A 315 -10.41 14.65 -0.38
C GLY A 315 -9.82 14.67 -1.80
N ARG A 316 -10.05 13.63 -2.62
CA ARG A 316 -9.61 13.58 -4.03
C ARG A 316 -10.79 13.89 -4.96
N ALA A 317 -10.51 14.59 -6.05
CA ALA A 317 -11.51 14.90 -7.08
C ALA A 317 -11.93 13.62 -7.83
N VAL A 318 -13.24 13.43 -8.03
CA VAL A 318 -13.79 12.20 -8.63
C VAL A 318 -13.28 11.97 -10.06
N GLU A 319 -13.00 13.05 -10.78
CA GLU A 319 -12.46 13.08 -12.13
C GLU A 319 -11.07 12.45 -12.18
N SER A 320 -10.21 12.81 -11.21
CA SER A 320 -8.85 12.26 -11.11
C SER A 320 -8.89 10.76 -10.81
N LEU A 321 -9.78 10.34 -9.91
CA LEU A 321 -9.96 8.93 -9.55
C LEU A 321 -10.47 8.10 -10.74
N LEU A 322 -11.41 8.64 -11.51
CA LEU A 322 -11.95 7.95 -12.67
C LEU A 322 -10.91 7.81 -13.79
N LEU A 323 -10.08 8.84 -14.01
CA LEU A 323 -8.95 8.76 -14.95
C LEU A 323 -7.91 7.73 -14.51
N GLU A 324 -7.55 7.70 -13.23
CA GLU A 324 -6.62 6.71 -12.68
C GLU A 324 -7.14 5.28 -12.81
N LEU A 325 -8.40 5.04 -12.48
CA LEU A 325 -9.01 3.72 -12.64
C LEU A 325 -9.18 3.34 -14.12
N ALA A 326 -9.44 4.29 -15.02
CA ALA A 326 -9.48 4.02 -16.46
C ALA A 326 -8.11 3.60 -16.99
N ALA A 327 -7.04 4.28 -16.57
CA ALA A 327 -5.67 3.88 -16.86
C ALA A 327 -5.32 2.52 -16.23
N ALA A 328 -5.78 2.27 -15.00
CA ALA A 328 -5.62 0.98 -14.35
C ALA A 328 -6.33 -0.15 -15.11
N ALA A 329 -7.56 0.07 -15.58
CA ALA A 329 -8.30 -0.89 -16.39
C ALA A 329 -7.56 -1.25 -17.69
N GLU A 330 -7.03 -0.24 -18.40
CA GLU A 330 -6.20 -0.45 -19.58
C GLU A 330 -4.93 -1.26 -19.26
N GLY A 331 -4.25 -0.91 -18.16
CA GLY A 331 -3.07 -1.61 -17.69
C GLY A 331 -3.32 -3.06 -17.25
N ILE A 332 -4.43 -3.33 -16.55
CA ILE A 332 -4.82 -4.69 -16.12
C ILE A 332 -5.07 -5.52 -17.36
N HIS A 333 -5.89 -5.01 -18.29
CA HIS A 333 -6.16 -5.73 -19.53
C HIS A 333 -4.87 -6.03 -20.31
N ARG A 334 -3.95 -5.08 -20.46
CA ARG A 334 -2.69 -5.32 -21.19
C ARG A 334 -1.83 -6.41 -20.57
N ARG A 335 -1.79 -6.49 -19.23
CA ARG A 335 -1.01 -7.52 -18.52
C ARG A 335 -1.69 -8.90 -18.52
N LEU A 336 -3.02 -8.95 -18.49
CA LEU A 336 -3.77 -10.20 -18.58
C LEU A 336 -3.86 -10.74 -20.00
N TYR A 337 -3.83 -9.84 -20.99
CA TYR A 337 -3.99 -10.16 -22.40
C TYR A 337 -2.86 -9.56 -23.26
N PRO A 338 -1.60 -9.96 -23.04
CA PRO A 338 -0.44 -9.36 -23.73
C PRO A 338 -0.43 -9.61 -25.24
N GLY A 339 -1.10 -10.67 -25.71
CA GLY A 339 -1.22 -11.01 -27.14
C GLY A 339 -2.44 -10.44 -27.85
N SER A 340 -3.36 -9.77 -27.14
CA SER A 340 -4.59 -9.28 -27.77
C SER A 340 -4.29 -8.11 -28.70
N ARG A 341 -4.64 -8.28 -29.98
CA ARG A 341 -4.54 -7.24 -31.01
C ARG A 341 -5.85 -7.14 -31.77
N ARG A 342 -6.13 -5.93 -32.30
CA ARG A 342 -7.24 -5.70 -33.20
C ARG A 342 -6.93 -6.14 -34.62
N LEU A 343 -5.68 -5.96 -35.04
CA LEU A 343 -5.14 -6.36 -36.34
C LEU A 343 -3.88 -7.18 -36.10
N THR A 344 -3.73 -8.28 -36.84
CA THR A 344 -2.48 -9.04 -36.89
C THR A 344 -1.37 -8.20 -37.54
N GLU A 345 -0.12 -8.61 -37.37
CA GLU A 345 1.03 -7.96 -38.03
C GLU A 345 0.92 -8.02 -39.55
N GLN A 346 0.39 -9.14 -40.06
CA GLN A 346 0.12 -9.31 -41.47
C GLN A 346 -0.97 -8.34 -41.96
N GLU A 347 -2.13 -8.30 -41.30
CA GLU A 347 -3.22 -7.38 -41.69
C GLU A 347 -2.80 -5.91 -41.59
N THR A 348 -1.97 -5.56 -40.59
CA THR A 348 -1.43 -4.20 -40.45
C THR A 348 -0.49 -3.86 -41.60
N SER A 349 0.36 -4.80 -42.02
CA SER A 349 1.28 -4.62 -43.15
C SER A 349 0.50 -4.52 -44.47
N GLU A 350 -0.48 -5.40 -44.69
CA GLU A 350 -1.36 -5.36 -45.86
C GLU A 350 -2.14 -4.04 -45.93
N ALA A 351 -2.67 -3.56 -44.80
CA ALA A 351 -3.37 -2.28 -44.74
C ALA A 351 -2.44 -1.09 -45.04
N LEU A 352 -1.18 -1.13 -44.57
CA LEU A 352 -0.18 -0.10 -44.86
C LEU A 352 0.23 -0.08 -46.34
N GLU A 353 0.36 -1.24 -46.99
CA GLU A 353 0.61 -1.33 -48.42
C GLU A 353 -0.59 -0.86 -49.24
N ALA A 354 -1.81 -1.29 -48.90
CA ALA A 354 -3.03 -0.81 -49.54
C ALA A 354 -3.19 0.72 -49.40
N LEU A 355 -2.79 1.28 -48.26
CA LEU A 355 -2.75 2.72 -48.03
C LEU A 355 -1.86 3.45 -49.03
N LYS A 356 -0.77 2.85 -49.54
CA LYS A 356 0.11 3.48 -50.54
C LYS A 356 -0.57 3.65 -51.90
N GLU A 357 -1.47 2.75 -52.26
CA GLU A 357 -2.16 2.75 -53.54
C GLU A 357 -3.43 3.63 -53.56
N LEU A 358 -3.92 4.07 -52.39
CA LEU A 358 -5.08 4.94 -52.30
C LEU A 358 -4.75 6.37 -52.77
N ASP A 359 -5.62 6.90 -53.63
CA ASP A 359 -5.60 8.31 -54.04
C ASP A 359 -6.22 9.19 -52.95
N LEU A 360 -5.42 9.45 -51.92
CA LEU A 360 -5.74 10.36 -50.82
C LEU A 360 -4.75 11.52 -50.84
N ASN A 361 -5.18 12.68 -50.35
CA ASN A 361 -4.25 13.79 -50.16
C ASN A 361 -3.08 13.37 -49.23
N PRO A 362 -1.87 13.91 -49.43
CA PRO A 362 -0.68 13.46 -48.70
C PRO A 362 -0.80 13.57 -47.17
N ALA A 363 -1.50 14.59 -46.67
CA ALA A 363 -1.68 14.81 -45.23
C ALA A 363 -2.57 13.73 -44.59
N ALA A 364 -3.68 13.37 -45.23
CA ALA A 364 -4.59 12.32 -44.76
C ALA A 364 -3.90 10.95 -44.81
N LYS A 365 -3.14 10.70 -45.87
CA LYS A 365 -2.35 9.47 -46.05
C LYS A 365 -1.32 9.31 -44.93
N GLU A 366 -0.64 10.39 -44.56
CA GLU A 366 0.34 10.41 -43.48
C GLU A 366 -0.30 10.19 -42.10
N VAL A 367 -1.45 10.83 -41.83
CA VAL A 367 -2.20 10.62 -40.59
C VAL A 367 -2.63 9.16 -40.44
N LEU A 368 -3.18 8.57 -41.50
CA LEU A 368 -3.61 7.16 -41.48
C LEU A 368 -2.44 6.20 -41.34
N ARG A 369 -1.34 6.44 -42.05
CA ARG A 369 -0.10 5.65 -41.95
C ARG A 369 0.48 5.71 -40.54
N SER A 370 0.57 6.92 -39.97
CA SER A 370 1.05 7.14 -38.61
C SER A 370 0.15 6.47 -37.58
N ALA A 371 -1.17 6.63 -37.69
CA ALA A 371 -2.13 5.98 -36.81
C ALA A 371 -2.05 4.45 -36.89
N MET A 372 -1.95 3.90 -38.11
CA MET A 372 -1.81 2.47 -38.38
C MET A 372 -0.52 1.90 -37.80
N GLY A 373 0.60 2.61 -37.91
CA GLY A 373 1.87 2.20 -37.31
C GLY A 373 1.91 2.31 -35.79
N THR A 374 1.16 3.26 -35.21
CA THR A 374 1.33 3.64 -33.80
C THR A 374 0.33 2.99 -32.85
N TYR A 375 -0.96 2.94 -33.19
CA TYR A 375 -1.99 2.52 -32.22
C TYR A 375 -3.23 1.81 -32.79
N LEU A 376 -3.49 1.87 -34.10
CA LEU A 376 -4.71 1.29 -34.70
C LEU A 376 -4.76 -0.25 -34.65
N TRP A 377 -3.59 -0.90 -34.60
CA TRP A 377 -3.46 -2.35 -34.44
C TRP A 377 -3.77 -2.84 -33.02
N ASP A 378 -3.71 -1.95 -32.01
CA ASP A 378 -3.95 -2.30 -30.62
C ASP A 378 -5.45 -2.35 -30.28
N VAL A 379 -5.79 -3.08 -29.22
CA VAL A 379 -7.16 -3.13 -28.70
C VAL A 379 -7.54 -1.78 -28.12
N SER A 380 -8.63 -1.19 -28.63
CA SER A 380 -9.13 0.10 -28.17
C SER A 380 -9.65 0.02 -26.74
N PHE A 381 -9.61 1.15 -26.00
CA PHE A 381 -10.13 1.21 -24.64
C PHE A 381 -11.58 0.70 -24.48
N PRO A 382 -12.55 1.05 -25.36
CA PRO A 382 -13.90 0.47 -25.29
C PRO A 382 -13.92 -1.06 -25.45
N GLN A 383 -13.05 -1.64 -26.28
CA GLN A 383 -12.95 -3.10 -26.44
C GLN A 383 -12.40 -3.74 -25.16
N ARG A 384 -11.39 -3.12 -24.53
CA ARG A 384 -10.84 -3.59 -23.26
C ARG A 384 -11.89 -3.60 -22.15
N LEU A 385 -12.65 -2.52 -22.02
CA LEU A 385 -13.74 -2.42 -21.04
C LEU A 385 -14.84 -3.47 -21.29
N ARG A 386 -15.15 -3.76 -22.56
CA ARG A 386 -16.10 -4.82 -22.90
C ARG A 386 -15.59 -6.17 -22.42
N GLN A 387 -14.36 -6.56 -22.79
CA GLN A 387 -13.79 -7.85 -22.42
C GLN A 387 -13.72 -8.00 -20.89
N LEU A 388 -13.21 -7.00 -20.18
CA LEU A 388 -13.17 -7.02 -18.71
C LEU A 388 -14.58 -7.13 -18.09
N SER A 389 -15.58 -6.47 -18.66
CA SER A 389 -16.97 -6.56 -18.18
C SER A 389 -17.59 -7.92 -18.43
N GLU A 390 -17.30 -8.55 -19.57
CA GLU A 390 -17.77 -9.89 -19.91
C GLU A 390 -17.17 -10.93 -18.95
N ASP A 391 -15.85 -10.85 -18.73
CA ASP A 391 -15.09 -11.75 -17.86
C ASP A 391 -15.58 -11.77 -16.40
N VAL A 392 -16.08 -10.63 -15.91
CA VAL A 392 -16.47 -10.43 -14.51
C VAL A 392 -17.98 -10.59 -14.30
N SER A 393 -18.77 -10.60 -15.37
CA SER A 393 -20.24 -10.49 -15.32
C SER A 393 -20.93 -11.55 -14.45
N SER A 394 -20.46 -12.80 -14.48
CA SER A 394 -21.00 -13.89 -13.65
C SER A 394 -20.62 -13.75 -12.18
N ALA A 395 -19.42 -13.25 -11.90
CA ALA A 395 -18.86 -13.15 -10.56
C ALA A 395 -19.31 -11.89 -9.81
N MET A 396 -19.61 -10.80 -10.54
CA MET A 396 -20.11 -9.55 -9.96
C MET A 396 -21.39 -9.08 -10.66
N PRO A 397 -22.53 -9.74 -10.39
CA PRO A 397 -23.79 -9.40 -11.02
C PRO A 397 -24.18 -7.92 -10.83
N GLY A 398 -24.54 -7.26 -11.93
CA GLY A 398 -24.99 -5.88 -11.91
C GLY A 398 -23.90 -4.81 -11.85
N VAL A 399 -22.60 -5.17 -11.75
CA VAL A 399 -21.51 -4.20 -11.56
C VAL A 399 -21.44 -3.12 -12.66
N THR A 400 -21.86 -3.45 -13.88
CA THR A 400 -21.92 -2.52 -15.03
C THR A 400 -23.33 -2.16 -15.47
N GLY A 401 -24.40 -2.60 -14.77
CA GLY A 401 -25.78 -2.47 -15.25
C GLY A 401 -25.91 -2.96 -16.70
N LYS A 402 -26.38 -2.10 -17.61
CA LYS A 402 -26.39 -2.29 -19.07
C LYS A 402 -24.99 -2.06 -19.66
N PRO A 403 -24.20 -3.12 -19.99
CA PRO A 403 -22.76 -2.99 -20.26
C PRO A 403 -22.43 -2.04 -21.41
N GLY A 404 -23.25 -2.04 -22.47
CA GLY A 404 -23.05 -1.15 -23.62
C GLY A 404 -23.13 0.33 -23.26
N LYS A 405 -24.11 0.72 -22.44
CA LYS A 405 -24.29 2.10 -21.99
C LYS A 405 -23.25 2.50 -20.95
N TRP A 406 -22.93 1.59 -20.03
CA TRP A 406 -21.87 1.79 -19.04
C TRP A 406 -20.51 2.06 -19.70
N LYS A 407 -20.12 1.22 -20.65
CA LYS A 407 -18.88 1.37 -21.41
C LYS A 407 -18.81 2.75 -22.08
N SER A 408 -19.87 3.18 -22.76
CA SER A 408 -19.92 4.51 -23.38
C SER A 408 -19.74 5.61 -22.32
N ALA A 409 -20.46 5.54 -21.21
CA ALA A 409 -20.35 6.53 -20.13
C ALA A 409 -18.94 6.63 -19.53
N VAL A 410 -18.23 5.50 -19.34
CA VAL A 410 -16.83 5.51 -18.88
C VAL A 410 -15.90 6.11 -19.93
N CYS A 411 -16.10 5.79 -21.22
CA CYS A 411 -15.31 6.37 -22.31
C CYS A 411 -15.52 7.88 -22.43
N ASP A 412 -16.77 8.33 -22.34
CA ASP A 412 -17.14 9.74 -22.41
C ASP A 412 -16.59 10.52 -21.21
N ALA A 413 -16.64 9.94 -20.01
CA ALA A 413 -16.04 10.53 -18.81
C ALA A 413 -14.51 10.66 -18.98
N ARG A 414 -13.81 9.60 -19.40
CA ARG A 414 -12.36 9.63 -19.66
C ARG A 414 -12.01 10.71 -20.68
N ASN A 415 -12.70 10.76 -21.82
CA ASN A 415 -12.43 11.71 -22.89
C ASN A 415 -12.75 13.15 -22.47
N GLY A 416 -13.86 13.37 -21.77
CA GLY A 416 -14.27 14.67 -21.27
C GLY A 416 -13.23 15.28 -20.32
N PHE A 417 -12.70 14.48 -19.39
CA PHE A 417 -11.67 14.93 -18.46
C PHE A 417 -10.30 15.09 -19.12
N ALA A 418 -9.92 14.19 -20.04
CA ALA A 418 -8.64 14.28 -20.75
C ALA A 418 -8.53 15.53 -21.65
N HIS A 419 -9.66 16.03 -22.16
CA HIS A 419 -9.69 17.17 -23.07
C HIS A 419 -10.18 18.48 -22.43
N PHE A 420 -10.38 18.53 -21.11
CA PHE A 420 -10.94 19.69 -20.37
C PHE A 420 -12.13 20.32 -21.09
N LEU A 421 -13.01 19.50 -21.67
CA LEU A 421 -14.17 20.01 -22.40
C LEU A 421 -15.06 20.73 -21.38
N VAL A 422 -15.12 22.06 -21.49
CA VAL A 422 -15.88 22.94 -20.59
C VAL A 422 -17.35 22.52 -20.63
N SER A 423 -17.78 21.70 -19.68
CA SER A 423 -19.21 21.56 -19.43
C SER A 423 -19.62 22.76 -18.61
N LYS A 424 -20.40 23.65 -19.23
CA LYS A 424 -20.86 24.93 -18.67
C LYS A 424 -21.72 24.81 -17.40
N GLU A 425 -22.03 23.61 -16.94
CA GLU A 425 -22.86 23.39 -15.75
C GLU A 425 -22.23 22.31 -14.86
N SER A 426 -21.88 22.70 -13.64
CA SER A 426 -21.64 21.79 -12.51
C SER A 426 -23.00 21.31 -12.02
N ASP A 427 -23.58 20.34 -12.71
CA ASP A 427 -24.80 19.68 -12.26
C ASP A 427 -24.42 18.64 -11.19
N GLU A 428 -24.96 18.77 -9.98
CA GLU A 428 -24.76 17.82 -8.88
C GLU A 428 -25.07 16.38 -9.31
N ALA A 429 -26.08 16.20 -10.16
CA ALA A 429 -26.44 14.91 -10.73
C ALA A 429 -25.29 14.28 -11.55
N LYS A 430 -24.50 15.11 -12.23
CA LYS A 430 -23.35 14.67 -13.04
C LYS A 430 -22.19 14.20 -12.15
N ILE A 431 -21.94 14.90 -11.04
CA ILE A 431 -20.92 14.50 -10.05
C ILE A 431 -21.31 13.16 -9.40
N LEU A 432 -22.57 13.00 -9.00
CA LEU A 432 -23.09 11.75 -8.47
C LEU A 432 -22.99 10.61 -9.50
N GLY A 433 -23.27 10.91 -10.78
CA GLY A 433 -23.04 9.98 -11.89
C GLY A 433 -21.57 9.54 -12.01
N TYR A 434 -20.62 10.48 -11.94
CA TYR A 434 -19.19 10.14 -11.95
C TYR A 434 -18.76 9.33 -10.73
N ALA A 435 -19.31 9.62 -9.54
CA ALA A 435 -19.05 8.84 -8.34
C ALA A 435 -19.56 7.40 -8.48
N ALA A 436 -20.72 7.19 -9.11
CA ALA A 436 -21.25 5.87 -9.41
C ALA A 436 -20.39 5.11 -10.46
N LEU A 437 -19.94 5.79 -11.52
CA LEU A 437 -19.01 5.19 -12.51
C LEU A 437 -17.67 4.81 -11.87
N HIS A 438 -17.10 5.68 -11.03
CA HIS A 438 -15.89 5.40 -10.26
C HIS A 438 -16.05 4.12 -9.41
N LYS A 439 -17.11 4.05 -8.60
CA LYS A 439 -17.37 2.87 -7.75
C LYS A 439 -17.56 1.59 -8.57
N SER A 440 -18.30 1.69 -9.68
CA SER A 440 -18.53 0.58 -10.59
C SER A 440 -17.24 0.07 -11.23
N LEU A 441 -16.41 0.97 -11.77
CA LEU A 441 -15.14 0.61 -12.40
C LEU A 441 -14.20 -0.02 -11.37
N ARG A 442 -14.11 0.55 -10.17
CA ARG A 442 -13.33 -0.03 -9.07
C ARG A 442 -13.81 -1.44 -8.73
N TRP A 443 -15.12 -1.64 -8.57
CA TRP A 443 -15.68 -2.97 -8.29
C TRP A 443 -15.37 -3.97 -9.40
N LEU A 444 -15.53 -3.59 -10.66
CA LEU A 444 -15.19 -4.42 -11.81
C LEU A 444 -13.71 -4.84 -11.79
N LEU A 445 -12.79 -3.92 -11.46
CA LEU A 445 -11.36 -4.23 -11.36
C LEU A 445 -11.06 -5.12 -10.15
N THR A 446 -11.70 -4.90 -9.00
CA THR A 446 -11.62 -5.80 -7.84
C THR A 446 -12.04 -7.22 -8.22
N GLY A 447 -13.19 -7.38 -8.90
CA GLY A 447 -13.68 -8.66 -9.36
C GLY A 447 -12.71 -9.35 -10.31
N ARG A 448 -12.20 -8.63 -11.30
CA ARG A 448 -11.21 -9.18 -12.25
C ARG A 448 -9.93 -9.64 -11.54
N ILE A 449 -9.43 -8.87 -10.58
CA ILE A 449 -8.25 -9.21 -9.79
C ILE A 449 -8.51 -10.49 -8.95
N LEU A 450 -9.67 -10.59 -8.30
CA LEU A 450 -10.01 -11.78 -7.49
C LEU A 450 -10.22 -13.03 -8.34
N LEU A 451 -10.82 -12.91 -9.54
CA LEU A 451 -10.91 -14.00 -10.49
C LEU A 451 -9.53 -14.46 -10.98
N GLU A 452 -8.63 -13.51 -11.25
CA GLU A 452 -7.24 -13.82 -11.62
C GLU A 452 -6.48 -14.51 -10.49
N LEU A 453 -6.82 -14.22 -9.24
CA LEU A 453 -6.30 -14.90 -8.06
C LEU A 453 -6.87 -16.33 -7.88
N GLY A 454 -7.79 -16.76 -8.75
CA GLY A 454 -8.41 -18.08 -8.68
C GLY A 454 -9.53 -18.18 -7.65
N VAL A 455 -10.19 -17.06 -7.31
CA VAL A 455 -11.45 -17.10 -6.55
C VAL A 455 -12.57 -17.57 -7.50
N PRO A 456 -13.35 -18.60 -7.14
CA PRO A 456 -14.46 -19.05 -7.97
C PRO A 456 -15.51 -17.95 -8.18
N ALA A 457 -16.04 -17.85 -9.40
CA ALA A 457 -17.03 -16.82 -9.75
C ALA A 457 -18.32 -16.96 -8.92
N GLU A 458 -18.75 -18.20 -8.69
CA GLU A 458 -19.97 -18.52 -7.92
C GLU A 458 -19.83 -18.09 -6.46
N LEU A 459 -18.66 -18.34 -5.86
CA LEU A 459 -18.37 -17.91 -4.49
C LEU A 459 -18.40 -16.39 -4.40
N LEU A 460 -17.74 -15.69 -5.34
CA LEU A 460 -17.71 -14.23 -5.34
C LEU A 460 -19.11 -13.63 -5.49
N ALA A 461 -19.92 -14.18 -6.41
CA ALA A 461 -21.31 -13.74 -6.61
C ALA A 461 -22.18 -13.95 -5.37
N GLN A 462 -22.06 -15.12 -4.72
CA GLN A 462 -22.78 -15.41 -3.47
C GLN A 462 -22.41 -14.41 -2.36
N ARG A 463 -21.12 -14.16 -2.17
CA ARG A 463 -20.64 -13.28 -1.10
C ARG A 463 -21.00 -11.82 -1.36
N LEU A 464 -20.98 -11.37 -2.61
CA LEU A 464 -21.41 -10.01 -2.98
C LEU A 464 -22.90 -9.77 -2.73
N ALA A 465 -23.75 -10.79 -2.90
CA ALA A 465 -25.17 -10.67 -2.60
C ALA A 465 -25.44 -10.33 -1.12
N GLU A 466 -24.55 -10.77 -0.22
CA GLU A 466 -24.62 -10.49 1.22
C GLU A 466 -23.78 -9.28 1.64
N PHE A 467 -22.87 -8.82 0.76
CA PHE A 467 -21.92 -7.76 1.07
C PHE A 467 -22.57 -6.37 0.99
N ARG A 468 -22.92 -5.82 2.17
CA ARG A 468 -23.65 -4.55 2.31
C ARG A 468 -23.12 -3.39 1.47
N LYS A 469 -21.80 -3.23 1.36
CA LYS A 469 -21.19 -2.13 0.60
C LYS A 469 -21.40 -2.25 -0.90
N TYR A 470 -21.40 -3.48 -1.43
CA TYR A 470 -21.71 -3.74 -2.83
C TYR A 470 -23.19 -3.46 -3.13
N ASN A 471 -24.09 -3.96 -2.28
CA ASN A 471 -25.53 -3.69 -2.42
C ASN A 471 -25.86 -2.19 -2.33
N HIS A 472 -25.23 -1.47 -1.40
CA HIS A 472 -25.38 -0.02 -1.30
C HIS A 472 -24.86 0.70 -2.55
N PHE A 473 -23.75 0.24 -3.14
CA PHE A 473 -23.29 0.73 -4.43
C PHE A 473 -24.36 0.54 -5.52
N LEU A 474 -24.94 -0.65 -5.67
CA LEU A 474 -25.94 -0.92 -6.69
C LEU A 474 -27.18 -0.04 -6.54
N MET A 475 -27.66 0.16 -5.31
CA MET A 475 -28.76 1.08 -5.02
C MET A 475 -28.45 2.51 -5.46
N ASN A 476 -27.30 3.05 -5.04
CA ASN A 476 -26.91 4.41 -5.38
C ASN A 476 -26.66 4.57 -6.89
N ALA A 477 -26.12 3.54 -7.55
CA ALA A 477 -25.89 3.54 -8.99
C ALA A 477 -27.21 3.55 -9.78
N LYS A 478 -28.25 2.88 -9.28
CA LYS A 478 -29.60 2.93 -9.85
C LYS A 478 -30.22 4.33 -9.76
N GLU A 479 -30.02 5.02 -8.64
CA GLU A 479 -30.50 6.39 -8.44
C GLU A 479 -29.72 7.40 -9.29
N SER A 480 -28.39 7.28 -9.32
CA SER A 480 -27.51 8.26 -9.98
C SER A 480 -27.42 8.06 -11.51
N LEU A 481 -27.59 6.82 -11.99
CA LEU A 481 -27.45 6.44 -13.40
C LEU A 481 -28.58 5.48 -13.85
N PRO A 482 -29.86 5.89 -13.77
CA PRO A 482 -31.01 5.02 -14.05
C PRO A 482 -31.01 4.49 -15.49
N ASN A 483 -30.44 5.25 -16.43
CA ASN A 483 -30.33 4.79 -17.82
C ASN A 483 -29.41 3.57 -18.01
N ILE A 484 -28.48 3.35 -17.07
CA ILE A 484 -27.50 2.26 -17.06
C ILE A 484 -27.96 1.14 -16.11
N TYR A 485 -28.41 1.47 -14.89
CA TYR A 485 -28.70 0.50 -13.82
C TYR A 485 -30.20 0.28 -13.54
N GLY A 486 -31.08 1.04 -14.20
CA GLY A 486 -32.54 0.98 -14.04
C GLY A 486 -33.25 -0.02 -14.95
#